data_AF-A0A959PVS0-F1
#
_entry.id   AF-A0A959PVS0-F1
#
_cell.length_a   1.000
_cell.length_b   1.000
_cell.length_c   1.000
_cell.angle_alpha   90.00
_cell.angle_beta   90.00
_cell.angle_gamma   90.00
#
_symmetry.space_group_name_H-M   'P 1'
#
loop_
_entity.id
_entity.type
_entity.pdbx_description
1 polymer ?
#
loop_
_entity_poly.entity_id
_entity_poly.type
_entity_poly.pdbx_seq_one_letter_code
_entity_poly.pdbx_strand_id
1 'polypeptide(L)' 'MVTAYIECKMPTTEDDRLYGYIKSPSGFYYFFGFQQGLMNIVSDNMEFNDEVINMKKKEAVVKMGEDEFFEIVPVE' A
#
# COMPACT_ATOMS: atom_id res chain seq x y z
N MET A 1 10.86 -3.62 -18.27
CA MET A 1 9.40 -3.63 -18.48
C MET A 1 8.75 -3.59 -17.11
N VAL A 2 7.69 -2.81 -16.93
CA VAL A 2 6.91 -2.79 -15.68
C VAL A 2 5.79 -3.82 -15.81
N THR A 3 5.56 -4.63 -14.78
CA THR A 3 4.40 -5.53 -14.70
C THR A 3 3.58 -5.15 -13.48
N ALA A 4 2.27 -5.01 -13.65
CA ALA A 4 1.36 -4.67 -12.56
C ALA A 4 0.17 -5.62 -12.53
N TYR A 5 -0.24 -6.01 -11.32
CA TYR A 5 -1.45 -6.78 -11.05
C TYR A 5 -2.28 -6.04 -9.99
N ILE A 6 -3.59 -6.03 -10.18
CA ILE A 6 -4.54 -5.45 -9.24
C ILE A 6 -5.60 -6.50 -8.95
N GLU A 7 -5.88 -6.73 -7.67
CA GLU A 7 -6.98 -7.58 -7.20
C GLU A 7 -7.91 -6.75 -6.32
N CYS A 8 -9.20 -6.73 -6.65
CA CYS A 8 -10.24 -6.12 -5.84
C CYS A 8 -11.12 -7.23 -5.25
N LYS A 9 -11.28 -7.24 -3.92
CA LYS A 9 -12.23 -8.11 -3.22
C LYS A 9 -13.29 -7.24 -2.57
N MET A 10 -14.53 -7.35 -3.03
CA MET A 10 -15.68 -6.63 -2.47
C MET A 10 -16.69 -7.65 -1.92
N PRO A 11 -16.45 -8.23 -0.73
CA PRO A 11 -17.37 -9.18 -0.13
C PRO A 11 -18.62 -8.46 0.41
N THR A 12 -19.73 -9.20 0.54
CA THR A 12 -21.00 -8.67 1.08
C THR A 12 -20.94 -8.28 2.56
N THR A 13 -19.80 -8.49 3.21
CA THR A 13 -19.57 -8.24 4.65
C THR A 13 -18.95 -6.85 4.91
N GLU A 14 -18.96 -5.94 3.93
CA GLU A 14 -18.36 -4.59 4.03
C GLU A 14 -16.85 -4.61 4.36
N ASP A 15 -16.17 -5.68 3.97
CA ASP A 15 -14.73 -5.88 4.16
C ASP A 15 -14.01 -5.78 2.82
N ASP A 16 -14.14 -4.61 2.19
CA ASP A 16 -13.55 -4.33 0.89
C ASP A 16 -12.03 -4.26 1.00
N ARG A 17 -11.35 -4.95 0.07
CA ARG A 17 -9.90 -5.06 0.02
C ARG A 17 -9.40 -4.79 -1.39
N LEU A 18 -8.31 -4.04 -1.50
CA LEU A 18 -7.60 -3.79 -2.74
C LEU A 18 -6.14 -4.22 -2.58
N TYR A 19 -5.66 -5.05 -3.48
CA TYR A 19 -4.26 -5.44 -3.55
C TYR A 19 -3.65 -4.97 -4.86
N GLY A 20 -2.51 -4.28 -4.76
CA GLY A 20 -1.69 -3.86 -5.88
C GLY A 20 -0.33 -4.51 -5.80
N TYR A 21 0.13 -5.10 -6.89
CA TYR A 21 1.48 -5.61 -7.02
C TYR A 21 2.13 -4.97 -8.25
N ILE A 22 3.32 -4.42 -8.08
CA ILE A 22 4.11 -3.83 -9.16
C ILE A 22 5.50 -4.46 -9.15
N LYS A 23 5.94 -4.98 -10.30
CA LYS A 23 7.32 -5.39 -10.54
C LYS A 23 8.02 -4.36 -11.41
N SER A 24 9.09 -3.78 -10.90
CA SER A 24 9.88 -2.79 -11.60
C SER A 24 10.79 -3.42 -12.67
N PRO A 25 11.30 -2.63 -13.63
CA PRO A 25 12.27 -3.11 -14.61
C PRO A 25 13.60 -3.57 -13.97
N SER A 26 13.95 -3.05 -12.79
CA SER A 26 15.15 -3.43 -12.05
C SER A 26 14.98 -4.73 -11.25
N GLY A 27 13.77 -5.30 -11.22
CA GLY A 27 13.49 -6.61 -10.63
C GLY A 27 12.79 -6.57 -9.28
N PHE A 28 12.80 -5.42 -8.60
CA PHE A 28 12.09 -5.22 -7.33
C PHE A 28 10.58 -5.35 -7.48
N TYR A 29 9.92 -5.86 -6.45
CA TYR A 29 8.47 -5.83 -6.31
C TYR A 29 8.03 -4.81 -5.27
N TYR A 30 6.82 -4.30 -5.45
CA TYR A 30 6.15 -3.40 -4.51
C TYR A 30 4.74 -3.90 -4.35
N PHE A 31 4.35 -4.19 -3.11
CA PHE A 31 3.01 -4.65 -2.76
C PHE A 31 2.31 -3.60 -1.92
N PHE A 32 1.05 -3.38 -2.25
CA PHE A 32 0.14 -2.45 -1.60
C PHE A 32 -1.13 -3.19 -1.24
N GLY A 33 -1.53 -3.17 0.03
CA GLY A 33 -2.75 -3.80 0.50
C GLY A 33 -3.60 -2.79 1.26
N PHE A 34 -4.73 -2.41 0.69
CA PHE A 34 -5.68 -1.51 1.32
C PHE A 34 -6.86 -2.29 1.90
N GLN A 35 -7.15 -2.04 3.18
CA GLN A 35 -8.29 -2.60 3.89
C GLN A 35 -8.71 -1.63 5.00
N GLN A 36 -9.99 -1.23 5.03
CA GLN A 36 -10.59 -0.43 6.11
C GLN A 36 -9.77 0.83 6.49
N GLY A 37 -9.26 1.57 5.50
CA GLY A 37 -8.47 2.79 5.76
C GLY A 37 -7.00 2.54 6.12
N LEU A 38 -6.55 1.29 6.19
CA LEU A 38 -5.14 0.95 6.38
C LEU A 38 -4.52 0.53 5.05
N MET A 39 -3.38 1.13 4.71
CA MET A 39 -2.57 0.82 3.53
C MET A 39 -1.29 0.13 3.99
N ASN A 40 -1.23 -1.19 3.83
CA ASN A 40 -0.05 -1.99 4.07
C ASN A 40 0.89 -1.90 2.86
N ILE A 41 2.15 -1.57 3.09
CA ILE A 41 3.15 -1.44 2.02
C ILE A 41 4.37 -2.31 2.35
N VAL A 42 4.84 -3.08 1.37
CA VAL A 42 6.08 -3.87 1.48
C VAL A 42 6.75 -4.04 0.12
N SER A 43 8.08 -4.08 0.11
CA SER A 43 8.92 -4.32 -1.07
C SER A 43 10.07 -5.26 -0.72
N ASP A 44 10.74 -5.84 -1.72
CA ASP A 44 12.07 -6.43 -1.57
C ASP A 44 13.20 -5.39 -1.74
N ASN A 45 12.86 -4.14 -2.03
CA ASN A 45 13.78 -3.02 -2.00
C ASN A 45 13.91 -2.50 -0.55
N MET A 46 15.06 -2.77 0.08
CA MET A 46 15.32 -2.37 1.47
C MET A 46 15.31 -0.85 1.67
N GLU A 47 15.89 -0.09 0.74
CA GLU A 47 15.91 1.38 0.81
C GLU A 47 14.49 1.96 0.81
N PHE A 48 13.61 1.40 -0.03
CA PHE A 48 12.20 1.79 -0.03
C PHE A 48 11.50 1.45 1.28
N ASN A 49 11.72 0.24 1.83
CA ASN A 49 11.11 -0.15 3.11
C ASN A 49 11.60 0.74 4.25
N ASP A 50 12.88 1.09 4.28
CA ASP A 50 13.46 1.99 5.28
C ASP A 50 12.80 3.37 5.21
N GLU A 51 12.57 3.92 4.01
CA GLU A 51 11.85 5.19 3.84
C GLU A 51 10.39 5.11 4.35
N VAL A 52 9.69 4.00 4.07
CA VAL A 52 8.31 3.78 4.54
C VAL A 52 8.26 3.67 6.07
N ILE A 53 9.19 2.93 6.68
CA ILE A 53 9.28 2.76 8.14
C ILE A 53 9.58 4.10 8.83
N ASN A 54 10.40 4.95 8.20
CA ASN A 54 10.81 6.23 8.78
C ASN A 54 9.82 7.38 8.48
N MET A 55 8.69 7.12 7.81
CA MET A 55 7.67 8.16 7.56
C MET A 55 7.16 8.75 8.88
N LYS A 56 7.04 10.08 8.92
CA LYS A 56 6.40 10.73 10.07
C LYS A 56 4.91 10.43 10.05
N LYS A 57 4.29 10.35 11.23
CA LYS A 57 2.83 10.12 11.36
C LYS A 57 1.97 11.05 10.50
N LYS A 58 2.39 12.31 10.34
CA LYS A 58 1.69 13.30 9.50
C LYS A 58 1.81 13.05 7.99
N GLU A 59 2.85 12.32 7.56
CA GLU A 59 3.13 11.94 6.17
C GLU A 59 2.48 10.59 5.85
N ALA A 60 2.38 9.69 6.83
CA ALA A 60 1.71 8.40 6.72
C ALA A 60 0.18 8.51 6.60
N VAL A 61 -0.43 9.62 7.03
CA VAL A 61 -1.87 9.87 6.89
C VAL A 61 -2.13 10.64 5.60
N VAL A 62 -2.80 10.00 4.64
CA VAL A 62 -3.10 10.56 3.31
C VAL A 62 -4.60 10.82 3.19
N LYS A 63 -4.96 12.03 2.76
CA LYS A 63 -6.35 12.44 2.51
C LYS A 63 -6.80 12.00 1.11
N MET A 64 -7.90 11.25 1.01
CA MET A 64 -8.49 10.78 -0.25
C MET A 64 -9.72 11.60 -0.70
N GLY A 65 -10.45 12.21 0.24
CA GLY A 65 -11.69 12.96 0.00
C GLY A 65 -11.98 13.93 1.14
N GLU A 66 -13.17 14.54 1.18
CA GLU A 66 -13.46 15.60 2.19
C GLU A 66 -13.26 15.12 3.63
N ASP A 67 -13.58 13.86 3.94
CA ASP A 67 -13.38 13.22 5.26
C ASP A 67 -12.81 11.79 5.20
N GLU A 68 -12.29 11.37 4.05
CA GLU A 68 -11.68 10.04 3.89
C GLU A 68 -10.16 10.12 3.97
N PHE A 69 -9.59 9.27 4.82
CA PHE A 69 -8.15 9.16 5.02
C PHE A 69 -7.73 7.69 4.98
N PHE A 70 -6.51 7.44 4.54
CA PHE A 70 -5.84 6.19 4.85
C PHE A 70 -4.53 6.43 5.59
N GLU A 71 -4.17 5.47 6.42
CA GLU A 71 -2.90 5.44 7.13
C GLU A 71 -2.00 4.38 6.50
N ILE A 72 -0.80 4.79 6.11
CA ILE A 72 0.25 3.88 5.65
C ILE A 72 0.80 3.16 6.88
N VAL A 73 0.72 1.84 6.83
CA VAL A 73 1.26 0.95 7.85
C VAL A 73 2.41 0.15 7.22
N PRO A 74 3.67 0.33 7.67
CA PRO A 74 4.75 -0.55 7.26
C PRO A 74 4.46 -1.97 7.75
N VAL A 75 4.68 -2.96 6.89
CA VAL A 75 4.60 -4.37 7.28
C VAL A 75 6.01 -4.82 7.69
N GLU A 76 6.16 -5.29 8.93
CA GLU A 76 7.39 -5.93 9.44
C GLU A 76 7.57 -7.37 8.94
#